data_AF-A0A3C0T5D6-F1
#
_entry.id   AF-A0A3C0T5D6-F1
#
_cell.length_a   1.000
_cell.length_b   1.000
_cell.length_c   1.000
_cell.angle_alpha   90.00
_cell.angle_beta   90.00
_cell.angle_gamma   90.00
#
_symmetry.space_group_name_H-M   'P 1'
#
loop_
_entity.id
_entity.type
_entity.pdbx_description
1 polymer ?
#
loop_
_entity_poly.entity_id
_entity_poly.type
_entity_poly.pdbx_seq_one_letter_code
_entity_poly.pdbx_strand_id
1 'polypeptide(L)'
;MNETTLVYRSVDGIELEGLLYRPDDPPPYDLVIDVHGGAWSSGHYESGRHYDTKLAEAGICVLAINFRHGPDFLHPSASADIAAAIRFAKTSLGFEYKQLGLVGSSSGGHLALYTALLPNIAAHQDDATDISAEVDFVVALWPVSNPLARYQYVLAWEQASQETWGPNFTPDRLARGTMSYFGSKEA
;
A
#
# COMPACT_ATOMS: atom_id res chain seq x y z
N MET A 1 -18.09 -10.56 11.82
CA MET A 1 -17.15 -10.28 10.73
C MET A 1 -16.28 -11.51 10.54
N ASN A 2 -15.92 -11.87 9.31
CA ASN A 2 -15.00 -12.98 9.03
C ASN A 2 -13.67 -12.45 8.51
N GLU A 3 -12.57 -13.01 9.01
CA GLU A 3 -11.21 -12.70 8.58
C GLU A 3 -10.62 -13.90 7.84
N THR A 4 -9.99 -13.69 6.69
CA THR A 4 -9.39 -14.78 5.91
C THR A 4 -8.10 -14.32 5.26
N THR A 5 -6.99 -15.01 5.54
CA THR A 5 -5.74 -14.81 4.81
C THR A 5 -5.81 -15.51 3.46
N LEU A 6 -5.34 -14.82 2.42
CA LEU A 6 -5.24 -15.34 1.07
C LEU A 6 -3.93 -14.89 0.42
N VAL A 7 -3.46 -15.66 -0.56
CA VAL A 7 -2.36 -15.24 -1.46
C VAL A 7 -2.98 -14.58 -2.68
N TYR A 8 -2.61 -13.33 -2.96
CA TYR A 8 -3.13 -12.60 -4.12
C TYR A 8 -2.15 -12.59 -5.30
N ARG A 9 -0.85 -12.83 -5.04
CA ARG A 9 0.20 -12.86 -6.07
C ARG A 9 1.33 -13.79 -5.67
N SER A 10 1.87 -14.52 -6.64
CA SER A 10 3.18 -15.15 -6.53
C SER A 10 4.13 -14.49 -7.52
N VAL A 11 5.30 -14.01 -7.06
CA VAL A 11 6.28 -13.34 -7.91
C VAL A 11 7.70 -13.64 -7.42
N ASP A 12 8.59 -14.04 -8.32
CA ASP A 12 9.98 -14.41 -8.01
C ASP A 12 10.11 -15.47 -6.88
N GLY A 13 9.14 -16.38 -6.78
CA GLY A 13 9.08 -17.40 -5.73
C GLY A 13 8.59 -16.92 -4.37
N ILE A 14 8.07 -15.68 -4.30
CA ILE A 14 7.51 -15.05 -3.09
C ILE A 14 6.00 -15.05 -3.21
N GLU A 15 5.30 -15.56 -2.20
CA GLU A 15 3.85 -15.42 -2.08
C GLU A 15 3.53 -14.12 -1.34
N LEU A 16 2.72 -13.27 -1.95
CA LEU A 16 2.23 -12.04 -1.35
C LEU A 16 0.81 -12.28 -0.83
N GLU A 17 0.70 -12.16 0.48
CA GLU A 17 -0.53 -12.40 1.22
C GLU A 17 -1.33 -11.12 1.44
N GLY A 18 -2.64 -11.27 1.60
CA GLY A 18 -3.51 -10.26 2.16
C GLY A 18 -4.48 -10.86 3.18
N LEU A 19 -4.90 -10.03 4.12
CA LEU A 19 -5.93 -10.34 5.10
C LEU A 19 -7.24 -9.69 4.65
N LEU A 20 -8.23 -10.51 4.36
CA LEU A 20 -9.57 -10.10 3.95
C LEU A 20 -10.48 -9.98 5.16
N TYR A 21 -10.97 -8.77 5.45
CA TYR A 21 -11.99 -8.48 6.45
C TYR A 21 -13.34 -8.36 5.74
N ARG A 22 -14.21 -9.35 5.95
CA ARG A 22 -15.52 -9.43 5.31
C ARG A 22 -16.62 -9.03 6.30
N PRO A 23 -17.52 -8.09 5.92
CA PRO A 23 -18.72 -7.79 6.70
C PRO A 23 -19.59 -9.03 6.93
N ASP A 24 -20.44 -8.99 7.96
CA ASP A 24 -21.40 -10.08 8.25
C ASP A 24 -22.59 -10.09 7.30
N ASP A 25 -22.99 -8.90 6.82
CA ASP A 25 -24.05 -8.76 5.82
C ASP A 25 -23.62 -9.39 4.47
N PRO A 26 -24.56 -9.85 3.64
CA PRO A 26 -24.25 -10.39 2.32
C PRO A 26 -23.80 -9.31 1.31
N PRO A 27 -23.06 -9.67 0.24
CA PRO A 27 -22.67 -8.75 -0.83
C PRO A 27 -23.88 -8.23 -1.62
N PRO A 28 -23.76 -7.12 -2.38
CA PRO A 28 -22.51 -6.44 -2.74
C PRO A 28 -22.02 -5.38 -1.74
N TYR A 29 -20.71 -5.39 -1.46
CA TYR A 29 -20.02 -4.43 -0.59
C TYR A 29 -19.42 -3.26 -1.37
N ASP A 30 -19.01 -2.20 -0.69
CA ASP A 30 -17.86 -1.43 -1.16
C ASP A 30 -16.58 -2.18 -0.77
N LEU A 31 -15.57 -2.20 -1.63
CA LEU A 31 -14.30 -2.87 -1.40
C LEU A 31 -13.16 -1.85 -1.36
N VAL A 32 -12.32 -1.94 -0.35
CA VAL A 32 -11.05 -1.19 -0.30
C VAL A 32 -9.88 -2.16 -0.15
N ILE A 33 -8.79 -1.87 -0.84
CA ILE A 33 -7.50 -2.50 -0.58
C ILE A 33 -6.70 -1.59 0.35
N ASP A 34 -6.30 -2.10 1.51
CA ASP A 34 -5.46 -1.35 2.45
C ASP A 34 -3.97 -1.51 2.12
N VAL A 35 -3.34 -0.37 1.87
CA VAL A 35 -1.92 -0.22 1.53
C VAL A 35 -1.20 0.39 2.73
N HIS A 36 -0.53 -0.46 3.50
CA HIS A 36 0.10 -0.06 4.75
C HIS A 36 1.24 0.97 4.55
N GLY A 37 1.45 1.79 5.59
CA GLY A 37 2.62 2.67 5.73
C GLY A 37 3.90 1.91 6.08
N GLY A 38 4.92 2.62 6.57
CA GLY A 38 6.21 2.02 6.95
C GLY A 38 7.43 2.54 6.18
N ALA A 39 7.32 3.77 5.65
CA ALA A 39 8.40 4.46 4.95
C ALA A 39 9.01 3.63 3.80
N TRP A 40 8.16 2.89 3.08
CA TRP A 40 8.52 1.99 1.98
C TRP A 40 9.54 0.91 2.33
N SER A 41 9.80 0.64 3.61
CA SER A 41 10.79 -0.36 4.01
C SER A 41 10.38 -1.19 5.23
N SER A 42 9.12 -1.13 5.61
CA SER A 42 8.54 -1.87 6.72
C SER A 42 7.02 -1.85 6.59
N GLY A 43 6.35 -2.56 7.51
CA GLY A 43 4.90 -2.63 7.61
C GLY A 43 4.41 -4.05 7.36
N HIS A 44 3.09 -4.19 7.48
CA HIS A 44 2.39 -5.46 7.38
C HIS A 44 0.90 -5.20 7.15
N TYR A 45 0.16 -6.12 6.55
CA TYR A 45 -1.30 -6.02 6.39
C TYR A 45 -2.07 -5.87 7.72
N GLU A 46 -1.45 -6.15 8.87
CA GLU A 46 -2.06 -5.93 10.18
C GLU A 46 -1.82 -4.51 10.74
N SER A 47 -0.99 -3.70 10.07
CA SER A 47 -0.68 -2.34 10.54
C SER A 47 -1.92 -1.46 10.62
N GLY A 48 -2.90 -1.73 9.75
CA GLY A 48 -4.18 -1.05 9.66
C GLY A 48 -5.31 -1.66 10.48
N ARG A 49 -5.06 -2.78 11.18
CA ARG A 49 -6.12 -3.65 11.74
C ARG A 49 -7.22 -2.92 12.48
N HIS A 50 -6.87 -1.88 13.24
CA HIS A 50 -7.85 -1.08 13.97
C HIS A 50 -8.88 -0.42 13.04
N TYR A 51 -8.43 0.26 11.98
CA TYR A 51 -9.36 0.88 11.03
C TYR A 51 -9.96 -0.15 10.06
N ASP A 52 -9.24 -1.21 9.68
CA ASP A 52 -9.78 -2.27 8.82
C ASP A 52 -10.98 -2.97 9.48
N THR A 53 -10.84 -3.30 10.76
CA THR A 53 -11.93 -3.86 11.58
C THR A 53 -13.13 -2.91 11.59
N LYS A 54 -12.90 -1.61 11.76
CA LYS A 54 -13.97 -0.60 11.83
C LYS A 54 -14.66 -0.36 10.49
N LEU A 55 -13.92 -0.44 9.39
CA LEU A 55 -14.49 -0.38 8.03
C LEU A 55 -15.36 -1.61 7.76
N ALA A 56 -14.89 -2.79 8.13
CA ALA A 56 -15.66 -4.04 7.98
C ALA A 56 -16.91 -4.08 8.86
N GLU A 57 -16.84 -3.61 10.11
CA GLU A 57 -18.02 -3.42 10.98
C GLU A 57 -19.03 -2.42 10.38
N ALA A 58 -18.57 -1.47 9.55
CA ALA A 58 -19.41 -0.50 8.87
C ALA A 58 -19.94 -0.99 7.50
N GLY A 59 -19.69 -2.25 7.13
CA GLY A 59 -20.19 -2.84 5.88
C GLY A 59 -19.25 -2.69 4.67
N ILE A 60 -18.02 -2.23 4.88
CA ILE A 60 -17.00 -2.07 3.83
C ILE A 60 -16.05 -3.27 3.88
N CYS A 61 -15.93 -4.02 2.79
CA CYS A 61 -14.96 -5.11 2.70
C CYS A 61 -13.55 -4.55 2.56
N VAL A 62 -12.60 -5.10 3.31
CA VAL A 62 -11.20 -4.66 3.29
C VAL A 62 -10.29 -5.81 2.91
N LEU A 63 -9.43 -5.62 1.90
CA LEU A 63 -8.30 -6.51 1.63
C LEU A 63 -7.02 -5.77 2.00
N ALA A 64 -6.50 -6.00 3.20
CA ALA A 64 -5.22 -5.45 3.61
C ALA A 64 -4.08 -6.30 3.06
N ILE A 65 -3.11 -5.72 2.37
CA ILE A 65 -2.10 -6.48 1.61
C ILE A 65 -0.68 -6.27 2.11
N ASN A 66 0.12 -7.34 2.09
CA ASN A 66 1.57 -7.24 2.07
C ASN A 66 2.02 -7.03 0.63
N PHE A 67 3.13 -6.33 0.42
CA PHE A 67 3.73 -6.12 -0.89
C PHE A 67 5.25 -5.99 -0.73
N ARG A 68 6.00 -6.22 -1.82
CA ARG A 68 7.45 -6.04 -1.80
C ARG A 68 7.81 -4.59 -1.51
N HIS A 69 8.75 -4.39 -0.61
CA HIS A 69 9.23 -3.07 -0.20
C HIS A 69 10.75 -3.11 0.08
N GLY A 70 11.35 -1.95 0.31
CA GLY A 70 12.79 -1.86 0.61
C GLY A 70 13.16 -2.54 1.93
N PRO A 71 14.44 -2.82 2.17
CA PRO A 71 15.56 -2.65 1.25
C PRO A 71 15.67 -3.76 0.18
N ASP A 72 14.93 -4.85 0.32
CA ASP A 72 15.09 -6.04 -0.51
C ASP A 72 14.53 -5.85 -1.92
N PHE A 73 13.52 -4.99 -2.06
CA PHE A 73 12.90 -4.68 -3.33
C PHE A 73 12.76 -3.18 -3.54
N LEU A 74 13.21 -2.71 -4.70
CA LEU A 74 13.21 -1.29 -5.04
C LEU A 74 11.94 -0.88 -5.77
N HIS A 75 11.70 0.42 -5.86
CA HIS A 75 10.70 1.00 -6.74
C HIS A 75 10.91 0.49 -8.19
N PRO A 76 9.85 0.09 -8.92
CA PRO A 76 8.41 0.17 -8.59
C PRO A 76 7.78 -1.14 -8.06
N SER A 77 8.53 -2.03 -7.40
CA SER A 77 8.02 -3.35 -6.95
C SER A 77 6.70 -3.26 -6.15
N ALA A 78 6.66 -2.44 -5.10
CA ALA A 78 5.43 -2.23 -4.32
C ALA A 78 4.23 -1.78 -5.16
N SER A 79 4.38 -0.81 -6.06
CA SER A 79 3.25 -0.32 -6.86
C SER A 79 2.78 -1.35 -7.89
N ALA A 80 3.71 -2.16 -8.42
CA ALA A 80 3.39 -3.29 -9.26
C ALA A 80 2.61 -4.38 -8.50
N ASP A 81 2.95 -4.63 -7.24
CA ASP A 81 2.25 -5.59 -6.38
C ASP A 81 0.86 -5.09 -5.98
N ILE A 82 0.71 -3.80 -5.69
CA ILE A 82 -0.61 -3.18 -5.46
C ILE A 82 -1.48 -3.27 -6.73
N ALA A 83 -0.91 -3.05 -7.92
CA ALA A 83 -1.62 -3.21 -9.19
C ALA A 83 -2.12 -4.65 -9.38
N ALA A 84 -1.28 -5.64 -9.05
CA ALA A 84 -1.67 -7.06 -9.08
C ALA A 84 -2.77 -7.38 -8.05
N ALA A 85 -2.73 -6.80 -6.85
CA ALA A 85 -3.80 -6.96 -5.86
C ALA A 85 -5.15 -6.42 -6.36
N ILE A 86 -5.15 -5.28 -7.07
CA ILE A 86 -6.36 -4.72 -7.70
C ILE A 86 -6.91 -5.70 -8.75
N ARG A 87 -6.05 -6.29 -9.58
CA ARG A 87 -6.47 -7.29 -10.57
C ARG A 87 -7.02 -8.55 -9.92
N PHE A 88 -6.32 -9.06 -8.90
CA PHE A 88 -6.79 -10.19 -8.10
C PHE A 88 -8.17 -9.92 -7.49
N ALA A 89 -8.40 -8.72 -6.95
CA ALA A 89 -9.70 -8.33 -6.43
C ALA A 89 -10.81 -8.41 -7.49
N LYS A 90 -10.52 -7.97 -8.72
CA LYS A 90 -11.44 -8.00 -9.86
C LYS A 90 -11.74 -9.40 -10.38
N THR A 91 -10.82 -10.34 -10.23
CA THR A 91 -10.93 -11.66 -10.90
C THR A 91 -11.20 -12.82 -9.94
N SER A 92 -10.83 -12.70 -8.67
CA SER A 92 -10.57 -13.88 -7.83
C SER A 92 -11.16 -13.85 -6.41
N LEU A 93 -11.72 -12.73 -5.94
CA LEU A 93 -12.32 -12.65 -4.60
C LEU A 93 -13.62 -13.46 -4.43
N GLY A 94 -14.28 -13.83 -5.54
CA GLY A 94 -15.45 -14.72 -5.53
C GLY A 94 -16.71 -14.11 -4.92
N PHE A 95 -16.81 -12.78 -4.85
CA PHE A 95 -18.02 -12.06 -4.48
C PHE A 95 -18.15 -10.75 -5.26
N GLU A 96 -19.37 -10.24 -5.37
CA GLU A 96 -19.67 -8.97 -6.02
C GLU A 96 -19.40 -7.78 -5.08
N TYR A 97 -18.94 -6.68 -5.65
CA TYR A 97 -18.78 -5.39 -4.98
C TYR A 97 -19.29 -4.26 -5.88
N LYS A 98 -19.68 -3.14 -5.27
CA LYS A 98 -20.24 -1.96 -5.95
C LYS A 98 -19.15 -1.07 -6.51
N GLN A 99 -18.09 -0.85 -5.72
CA GLN A 99 -16.95 0.00 -6.05
C GLN A 99 -15.69 -0.62 -5.43
N LEU A 100 -14.54 -0.38 -6.06
CA LEU A 100 -13.22 -0.79 -5.61
C LEU A 100 -12.33 0.44 -5.48
N GLY A 101 -11.83 0.70 -4.27
CA GLY A 101 -10.88 1.76 -4.00
C GLY A 101 -9.61 1.29 -3.30
N LEU A 102 -8.69 2.23 -3.12
CA LEU A 102 -7.52 2.06 -2.26
C LEU A 102 -7.67 2.91 -1.00
N VAL A 103 -7.27 2.38 0.15
CA VAL A 103 -6.96 3.17 1.34
C VAL A 103 -5.48 2.99 1.65
N GLY A 104 -4.78 4.06 1.99
CA GLY A 104 -3.35 3.95 2.28
C GLY A 104 -2.84 5.00 3.23
N SER A 105 -1.93 4.60 4.12
CA SER A 105 -1.40 5.47 5.17
C SER A 105 0.08 5.82 4.96
N SER A 106 0.48 7.08 5.18
CA SER A 106 1.88 7.51 5.09
C SER A 106 2.54 7.17 3.73
N SER A 107 3.56 6.31 3.69
CA SER A 107 4.17 5.79 2.45
C SER A 107 3.22 4.91 1.63
N GLY A 108 2.29 4.22 2.29
CA GLY A 108 1.22 3.48 1.61
C GLY A 108 0.21 4.40 0.96
N GLY A 109 -0.05 5.56 1.57
CA GLY A 109 -0.86 6.62 0.95
C GLY A 109 -0.20 7.19 -0.31
N HIS A 110 1.13 7.30 -0.32
CA HIS A 110 1.88 7.61 -1.55
C HIS A 110 1.69 6.51 -2.61
N LEU A 111 1.91 5.24 -2.25
CA LEU A 111 1.81 4.13 -3.18
C LEU A 111 0.39 3.96 -3.75
N ALA A 112 -0.64 4.17 -2.92
CA ALA A 112 -2.03 4.16 -3.35
C ALA A 112 -2.32 5.25 -4.40
N LEU A 113 -1.86 6.49 -4.15
CA LEU A 113 -1.99 7.58 -5.12
C LEU A 113 -1.21 7.30 -6.41
N TYR A 114 0.04 6.82 -6.29
CA TYR A 114 0.90 6.50 -7.43
C TYR A 114 0.26 5.42 -8.31
N THR A 115 -0.17 4.31 -7.73
CA THR A 115 -0.80 3.21 -8.48
C THR A 115 -2.13 3.64 -9.11
N ALA A 116 -2.94 4.45 -8.44
CA ALA A 116 -4.20 4.93 -9.00
C ALA A 116 -4.02 5.93 -10.17
N LEU A 117 -2.96 6.75 -10.13
CA LEU A 117 -2.62 7.67 -11.23
C LEU A 117 -1.93 6.95 -12.41
N LEU A 118 -1.22 5.86 -12.13
CA LEU A 118 -0.43 5.10 -13.10
C LEU A 118 -0.80 3.62 -13.10
N PRO A 119 -2.08 3.23 -13.30
CA PRO A 119 -2.54 1.87 -13.04
C PRO A 119 -1.91 0.84 -13.98
N ASN A 120 -1.74 1.19 -15.25
CA ASN A 120 -1.38 0.26 -16.33
C ASN A 120 -0.02 0.56 -16.98
N ILE A 121 0.94 1.13 -16.24
CA ILE A 121 2.28 1.37 -16.77
C ILE A 121 3.03 0.06 -17.04
N ALA A 122 4.04 0.08 -17.92
CA ALA A 122 4.83 -1.10 -18.28
C ALA A 122 5.43 -1.81 -17.06
N ALA A 123 5.81 -1.07 -16.03
CA ALA A 123 6.37 -1.64 -14.81
C ALA A 123 5.35 -2.38 -13.92
N HIS A 124 4.05 -2.22 -14.16
CA HIS A 124 2.97 -2.95 -13.48
C HIS A 124 2.52 -4.19 -14.26
N GLN A 125 3.27 -4.64 -15.26
CA GLN A 125 2.87 -5.82 -16.01
C GLN A 125 3.03 -7.13 -15.20
N ASP A 126 2.06 -8.03 -15.38
CA ASP A 126 1.93 -9.37 -14.80
C ASP A 126 1.03 -10.25 -15.71
N ASP A 127 0.78 -11.49 -15.29
CA ASP A 127 0.00 -12.47 -16.05
C ASP A 127 -1.49 -12.08 -16.22
N ALA A 128 -1.99 -11.13 -15.44
CA ALA A 128 -3.38 -10.66 -15.47
C ALA A 128 -3.52 -9.26 -16.13
N THR A 129 -2.53 -8.83 -16.91
CA THR A 129 -2.44 -7.48 -17.47
C THR A 129 -3.56 -7.06 -18.41
N ASP A 130 -4.30 -8.01 -18.96
CA ASP A 130 -5.51 -7.73 -19.73
C ASP A 130 -6.61 -7.09 -18.87
N ILE A 131 -6.51 -7.21 -17.54
CA ILE A 131 -7.38 -6.55 -16.57
C ILE A 131 -6.71 -5.25 -16.10
N SER A 132 -7.42 -4.14 -16.27
CA SER A 132 -6.92 -2.85 -15.80
C SER A 132 -6.81 -2.82 -14.27
N ALA A 133 -5.74 -2.20 -13.75
CA ALA A 133 -5.58 -1.91 -12.33
C ALA A 133 -6.20 -0.56 -11.90
N GLU A 134 -7.14 0.00 -12.68
CA GLU A 134 -7.89 1.20 -12.29
C GLU A 134 -8.80 0.96 -11.08
N VAL A 135 -9.00 1.99 -10.27
CA VAL A 135 -9.87 1.98 -9.08
C VAL A 135 -10.82 3.19 -9.13
N ASP A 136 -11.97 3.05 -8.49
CA ASP A 136 -13.02 4.07 -8.48
C ASP A 136 -12.65 5.27 -7.59
N PHE A 137 -11.89 5.04 -6.52
CA PHE A 137 -11.50 6.08 -5.57
C PHE A 137 -10.23 5.74 -4.78
N VAL A 138 -9.64 6.76 -4.15
CA VAL A 138 -8.50 6.63 -3.22
C VAL A 138 -8.76 7.43 -1.94
N VAL A 139 -8.56 6.80 -0.78
CA VAL A 139 -8.54 7.43 0.54
C VAL A 139 -7.09 7.48 1.03
N ALA A 140 -6.44 8.63 0.86
CA ALA A 140 -5.05 8.82 1.26
C ALA A 140 -4.95 9.43 2.66
N LEU A 141 -4.46 8.65 3.64
CA LEU A 141 -4.27 9.07 5.03
C LEU A 141 -2.85 9.61 5.21
N TRP A 142 -2.73 10.93 5.44
CA TRP A 142 -1.46 11.66 5.63
C TRP A 142 -0.34 11.18 4.68
N PRO A 143 -0.59 11.21 3.35
CA PRO A 143 0.31 10.61 2.38
C PRO A 143 1.63 11.36 2.28
N VAL A 144 2.71 10.65 1.98
CA VAL A 144 3.95 11.28 1.49
C VAL A 144 3.78 11.64 0.02
N SER A 145 2.98 12.66 -0.27
CA SER A 145 2.58 13.03 -1.64
C SER A 145 3.73 13.48 -2.54
N ASN A 146 4.87 13.87 -1.95
CA ASN A 146 6.11 14.17 -2.68
C ASN A 146 7.31 13.51 -1.96
N PRO A 147 7.71 12.28 -2.36
CA PRO A 147 8.82 11.56 -1.75
C PRO A 147 10.13 12.34 -1.78
N LEU A 148 10.48 12.95 -2.93
CA LEU A 148 11.72 13.70 -3.09
C LEU A 148 11.79 14.91 -2.17
N ALA A 149 10.74 15.74 -2.11
CA ALA A 149 10.69 16.89 -1.22
C ALA A 149 10.76 16.47 0.25
N ARG A 150 10.08 15.37 0.62
CA ARG A 150 10.14 14.80 1.96
C ARG A 150 11.54 14.29 2.30
N TYR A 151 12.24 13.70 1.33
CA TYR A 151 13.63 13.26 1.49
C TYR A 151 14.59 14.43 1.70
N GLN A 152 14.51 15.45 0.85
CA GLN A 152 15.32 16.67 0.97
C GLN A 152 15.07 17.38 2.31
N TYR A 153 13.82 17.43 2.75
CA TYR A 153 13.45 17.94 4.07
C TYR A 153 14.19 17.17 5.17
N VAL A 154 14.06 15.84 5.24
CA VAL A 154 14.70 15.07 6.33
C VAL A 154 16.23 15.16 6.31
N LEU A 155 16.86 15.25 5.13
CA LEU A 155 18.31 15.47 5.01
C LEU A 155 18.75 16.83 5.57
N ALA A 156 17.98 17.88 5.30
CA ALA A 156 18.27 19.20 5.86
C ALA A 156 18.21 19.18 7.40
N TRP A 157 17.28 18.42 7.98
CA TRP A 157 17.15 18.27 9.43
C TRP A 157 18.26 17.45 10.08
N GLU A 158 18.71 16.36 9.43
CA GLU A 158 19.89 15.60 9.89
C GLU A 158 21.13 16.50 10.02
N GLN A 159 21.26 17.48 9.12
CA GLN A 159 22.38 18.41 9.10
C GLN A 159 22.22 19.58 10.09
N ALA A 160 20.98 19.91 10.49
CA ALA A 160 20.66 21.16 11.18
C ALA A 160 20.45 21.04 12.71
N SER A 161 20.19 19.87 13.29
CA SER A 161 19.81 19.80 14.72
C SER A 161 20.58 18.75 15.56
N GLN A 162 21.00 19.16 16.76
CA GLN A 162 21.31 18.27 17.89
C GLN A 162 20.05 17.99 18.75
N GLU A 163 18.86 18.33 18.26
CA GLU A 163 17.60 18.19 19.01
C GLU A 163 17.18 16.72 19.11
N THR A 164 16.80 16.30 20.31
CA THR A 164 16.17 15.00 20.56
C THR A 164 14.67 15.08 20.26
N TRP A 165 14.27 14.49 19.14
CA TRP A 165 12.87 14.41 18.74
C TRP A 165 12.13 13.32 19.54
N GLY A 166 10.83 13.51 19.73
CA GLY A 166 9.98 12.48 20.32
C GLY A 166 10.03 11.16 19.53
N PRO A 167 9.62 10.02 20.11
CA PRO A 167 9.85 8.68 19.55
C PRO A 167 9.26 8.45 18.14
N ASN A 168 8.39 9.34 17.66
CA ASN A 168 7.65 9.18 16.43
C ASN A 168 8.30 9.86 15.20
N PHE A 169 9.31 10.73 15.40
CA PHE A 169 10.02 11.39 14.31
C PHE A 169 11.53 11.13 14.42
N THR A 170 12.05 10.36 13.46
CA THR A 170 13.44 9.90 13.45
C THR A 170 13.98 10.15 12.05
N PRO A 171 14.59 11.32 11.78
CA PRO A 171 15.02 11.74 10.44
C PRO A 171 15.84 10.67 9.71
N ASP A 172 16.77 10.03 10.41
CA ASP A 172 17.65 8.99 9.88
C ASP A 172 16.90 7.75 9.43
N ARG A 173 15.87 7.32 10.17
CA ARG A 173 14.99 6.23 9.75
C ARG A 173 14.25 6.61 8.46
N LEU A 174 13.75 7.84 8.36
CA LEU A 174 12.97 8.29 7.21
C LEU A 174 13.83 8.47 5.95
N ALA A 175 15.05 8.98 6.10
CA ALA A 175 16.02 9.10 5.03
C ALA A 175 16.45 7.72 4.54
N ARG A 176 16.79 6.79 5.46
CA ARG A 176 17.11 5.40 5.12
C ARG A 176 15.96 4.70 4.40
N GLY A 177 14.73 4.77 4.90
CA GLY A 177 13.59 4.12 4.25
C GLY A 177 13.34 4.63 2.83
N THR A 178 13.55 5.93 2.59
CA THR A 178 13.47 6.47 1.22
C THR A 178 14.55 5.88 0.33
N MET A 179 15.82 5.90 0.77
CA MET A 179 16.94 5.37 -0.01
C MET A 179 16.85 3.86 -0.25
N SER A 180 16.40 3.11 0.76
CA SER A 180 16.23 1.66 0.71
C SER A 180 15.22 1.21 -0.32
N TYR A 181 14.24 2.05 -0.68
CA TYR A 181 13.24 1.71 -1.68
C TYR A 181 13.50 2.36 -3.04
N PHE A 182 13.84 3.64 -3.08
CA PHE A 182 14.01 4.35 -4.35
C PHE A 182 15.42 4.26 -4.93
N GLY A 183 16.42 3.86 -4.13
CA GLY A 183 17.80 3.60 -4.58
C GLY A 183 18.59 4.84 -5.03
N SER A 184 17.98 6.02 -5.12
CA SER A 184 18.64 7.25 -5.58
C SER A 184 18.19 8.48 -4.79
N LYS A 185 19.02 9.53 -4.78
CA LYS A 185 18.71 10.85 -4.21
C LYS A 185 17.87 11.74 -5.14
N GLU A 186 17.52 11.23 -6.32
CA GLU A 186 16.87 11.98 -7.41
C GLU A 186 15.45 11.48 -7.70
N ALA A 187 15.01 10.42 -7.01
CA ALA A 187 13.71 9.76 -7.18
C ALA A 187 12.57 10.49 -6.44
#